data_AF-A0A9P7YVG0-F1
#
_entry.id   AF-A0A9P7YVG0-F1
#
_cell.length_a   1.000
_cell.length_b   1.000
_cell.length_c   1.000
_cell.angle_alpha   90.00
_cell.angle_beta   90.00
_cell.angle_gamma   90.00
#
_symmetry.space_group_name_H-M   'P 1'
#
loop_
_entity.id
_entity.type
_entity.pdbx_description
1 polymer ?
#
loop_
_entity_poly.entity_id
_entity_poly.type
_entity_poly.pdbx_seq_one_letter_code
_entity_poly.pdbx_strand_id
1 'polypeptide(L)'
;RRARYVQEIKDHGYRTIKAAKGTKLYNKHKDKQAEINTLRLQLNEALLEKTIKEFHKTVHTTEVDLQLQGIRPADILTPPAFKYELEERAAAARLLFMPLDGLDEDQIIQ
;
A
#
# COMPACT_ATOMS: atom_id res chain seq x y z
N ARG A 1 -25.22 -7.36 6.10
CA ARG A 1 -25.54 -8.73 6.56
C ARG A 1 -25.12 -8.96 8.02
N ARG A 2 -23.83 -8.86 8.38
CA ARG A 2 -23.37 -8.95 9.79
C ARG A 2 -24.12 -8.04 10.77
N ALA A 3 -24.29 -6.76 10.42
CA ALA A 3 -24.97 -5.77 11.28
C ALA A 3 -26.42 -6.16 11.64
N ARG A 4 -27.13 -6.90 10.77
CA ARG A 4 -28.48 -7.39 11.08
C ARG A 4 -28.45 -8.41 12.22
N TYR A 5 -27.52 -9.36 12.21
CA TYR A 5 -27.38 -10.31 13.31
C TYR A 5 -26.97 -9.64 14.63
N VAL A 6 -26.16 -8.58 14.57
CA VAL A 6 -25.84 -7.79 15.77
C VAL A 6 -27.10 -7.12 16.33
N GLN A 7 -27.97 -6.61 15.47
CA GLN A 7 -29.23 -6.00 15.88
C GLN A 7 -30.22 -7.03 16.42
N GLU A 8 -30.42 -8.16 15.73
CA GLU A 8 -31.28 -9.25 16.18
C GLU A 8 -30.87 -9.80 17.55
N ILE A 9 -29.56 -9.89 17.81
CA ILE A 9 -29.04 -10.29 19.13
C ILE A 9 -29.43 -9.29 20.23
N LYS A 10 -29.34 -7.98 19.94
CA LYS A 10 -29.76 -6.93 20.89
C LYS A 10 -31.27 -6.94 21.12
N ASP A 11 -32.04 -7.15 20.05
CA ASP A 11 -33.50 -7.20 20.10
C ASP A 11 -33.99 -8.43 20.89
N HIS A 12 -33.20 -9.52 20.94
CA HIS A 12 -33.43 -10.69 21.79
C HIS A 12 -32.99 -10.49 23.27
N GLY A 13 -32.66 -9.27 23.67
CA GLY A 13 -32.34 -8.92 25.05
C GLY A 13 -30.88 -9.11 25.44
N TYR A 14 -30.01 -9.54 24.52
CA TYR A 14 -28.58 -9.67 24.81
C TYR A 14 -27.87 -8.33 24.67
N ARG A 15 -27.35 -7.80 25.79
CA ARG A 15 -26.61 -6.53 25.81
C ARG A 15 -25.33 -6.54 24.96
N THR A 16 -24.72 -7.71 24.76
CA THR A 16 -23.52 -7.88 23.93
C THR A 16 -23.59 -9.16 23.10
N ILE A 17 -22.84 -9.21 21.99
CA ILE A 17 -22.73 -10.42 21.16
C ILE A 17 -22.17 -11.59 21.97
N LYS A 18 -21.21 -11.33 22.87
CA LYS A 18 -20.63 -12.34 23.76
C LYS A 18 -21.67 -12.92 24.72
N ALA A 19 -22.62 -12.12 25.18
CA ALA A 19 -23.70 -12.59 26.04
C ALA A 19 -24.64 -13.58 25.32
N ALA A 20 -24.73 -13.50 23.99
CA ALA A 20 -25.50 -14.43 23.17
C ALA A 20 -24.75 -15.73 22.82
N LYS A 21 -23.56 -15.96 23.39
CA LYS A 21 -22.75 -17.15 23.10
C LYS A 21 -23.55 -18.43 23.43
N GLY A 22 -23.54 -19.38 22.49
CA GLY A 22 -24.33 -20.62 22.59
C GLY A 22 -25.71 -20.54 21.91
N THR A 23 -26.17 -19.34 21.51
CA THR A 23 -27.41 -19.20 20.74
C THR A 23 -27.21 -19.44 19.25
N LYS A 24 -28.31 -19.77 18.54
CA LYS A 24 -28.32 -19.86 17.07
C LYS A 24 -27.93 -18.54 16.40
N LEU A 25 -28.35 -17.40 16.96
CA LEU A 25 -28.02 -16.06 16.43
C LEU A 25 -26.53 -15.75 16.51
N TYR A 26 -25.88 -16.12 17.61
CA TYR A 26 -24.44 -15.99 17.77
C TYR A 26 -23.67 -16.81 16.71
N ASN A 27 -24.08 -18.06 16.47
CA ASN A 27 -23.45 -18.90 15.45
C ASN A 27 -23.61 -18.29 14.06
N LYS A 28 -24.82 -17.83 13.69
CA LYS A 28 -25.05 -17.12 12.41
C LYS A 28 -24.18 -15.86 12.25
N HIS A 29 -24.04 -15.07 13.32
CA HIS A 29 -23.14 -13.90 13.31
C HIS A 29 -21.68 -14.33 13.10
N LYS A 30 -21.22 -15.36 13.83
CA LYS A 30 -19.86 -15.89 13.73
C LYS A 30 -19.55 -16.40 12.32
N ASP A 31 -20.45 -17.15 11.73
CA ASP A 31 -20.28 -17.72 10.38
C ASP A 31 -20.20 -16.60 9.33
N LYS A 32 -21.09 -15.60 9.41
CA LYS A 32 -21.00 -14.42 8.52
C LYS A 32 -19.76 -13.59 8.76
N GLN A 33 -19.25 -13.51 10.00
CA GLN A 33 -17.99 -12.84 10.27
C GLN A 33 -16.83 -13.59 9.62
N ALA A 34 -16.81 -14.93 9.69
CA ALA A 34 -15.81 -15.75 9.04
C ALA A 34 -15.82 -15.57 7.52
N GLU A 35 -17.00 -15.62 6.89
CA GLU A 35 -17.18 -15.40 5.45
C GLU A 35 -16.69 -14.01 5.00
N ILE A 36 -16.96 -12.96 5.78
CA ILE A 36 -16.44 -11.61 5.50
C ILE A 36 -14.92 -11.59 5.58
N ASN A 37 -14.33 -12.27 6.57
CA ASN A 37 -12.89 -12.30 6.74
C ASN A 37 -12.20 -13.06 5.60
N THR A 38 -12.76 -14.19 5.16
CA THR A 38 -12.23 -14.95 4.02
C THR A 38 -12.30 -14.15 2.73
N LEU A 39 -13.42 -13.46 2.46
CA LEU A 39 -13.56 -12.61 1.28
C LEU A 39 -12.57 -11.43 1.30
N ARG A 40 -12.34 -10.83 2.47
CA ARG A 40 -11.33 -9.76 2.63
C ARG A 40 -9.93 -10.27 2.35
N LEU A 41 -9.59 -11.46 2.84
CA LEU A 41 -8.29 -12.07 2.58
C LEU A 41 -8.09 -12.31 1.08
N GLN A 42 -9.07 -12.94 0.42
CA GLN A 42 -9.02 -13.19 -1.02
C GLN A 42 -8.88 -11.90 -1.84
N LEU A 43 -9.62 -10.85 -1.48
CA LEU A 43 -9.52 -9.56 -2.15
C LEU A 43 -8.13 -8.94 -1.95
N ASN A 44 -7.59 -9.01 -0.74
CA ASN A 44 -6.25 -8.49 -0.44
C ASN A 44 -5.17 -9.26 -1.22
N GLU A 45 -5.27 -10.59 -1.29
CA GLU A 45 -4.35 -11.43 -2.08
C GLU A 45 -4.43 -11.08 -3.57
N ALA A 46 -5.64 -10.92 -4.11
CA ALA A 46 -5.84 -10.54 -5.50
C ALA A 46 -5.30 -9.14 -5.82
N LEU A 47 -5.48 -8.18 -4.90
CA LEU A 47 -4.93 -6.83 -5.05
C LEU A 47 -3.41 -6.84 -4.96
N LEU A 48 -2.83 -7.58 -4.01
CA LEU A 48 -1.38 -7.72 -3.89
C LEU A 48 -0.78 -8.31 -5.16
N GLU A 49 -1.34 -9.41 -5.67
CA GLU A 49 -0.91 -10.05 -6.90
C GLU A 49 -1.01 -9.11 -8.11
N LYS A 50 -2.10 -8.34 -8.20
CA LYS A 50 -2.27 -7.32 -9.24
C LYS A 50 -1.20 -6.23 -9.13
N THR A 51 -0.98 -5.69 -7.93
CA THR A 51 0.01 -4.64 -7.69
C THR A 51 1.43 -5.14 -7.96
N ILE A 52 1.78 -6.36 -7.56
CA ILE A 52 3.05 -7.00 -7.90
C ILE A 52 3.20 -7.08 -9.42
N LYS A 53 2.18 -7.56 -10.14
CA LYS A 53 2.21 -7.64 -11.62
C LYS A 53 2.35 -6.27 -12.28
N GLU A 54 1.66 -5.26 -11.78
CA GLU A 54 1.76 -3.88 -12.31
C GLU A 54 3.14 -3.28 -12.03
N PHE A 55 3.68 -3.47 -10.82
CA PHE A 55 5.03 -3.05 -10.47
C PHE A 55 6.08 -3.67 -11.39
N HIS A 56 5.99 -4.98 -11.67
CA HIS A 56 6.92 -5.65 -12.59
C HIS A 56 6.69 -5.33 -14.07
N LYS A 57 5.56 -4.70 -14.45
CA LYS A 57 5.38 -4.14 -15.79
C LYS A 57 6.08 -2.80 -15.94
N THR A 58 6.07 -1.97 -14.89
CA THR A 58 6.64 -0.62 -14.91
C THR A 58 8.11 -0.60 -14.55
N VAL A 59 8.57 -1.52 -13.71
CA VAL A 59 9.97 -1.69 -13.34
C VAL A 59 10.61 -2.71 -14.26
N HIS A 60 11.51 -2.25 -15.13
CA HIS A 60 12.42 -3.13 -15.85
C HIS A 60 13.40 -3.74 -14.84
N THR A 61 13.18 -4.98 -14.43
CA THR A 61 14.06 -5.71 -13.49
C THR A 61 15.51 -5.72 -13.97
N THR A 62 15.71 -5.82 -15.28
CA THR A 62 17.03 -5.72 -15.92
C THR A 62 17.70 -4.36 -15.69
N GLU A 63 16.93 -3.27 -15.69
CA GLU A 63 17.47 -1.93 -15.43
C GLU A 63 17.86 -1.78 -13.95
N VAL A 64 17.05 -2.30 -13.04
CA VAL A 64 17.37 -2.32 -11.59
C VAL A 64 18.62 -3.16 -11.33
N ASP A 65 18.74 -4.33 -11.93
CA ASP A 65 19.92 -5.20 -11.78
C ASP A 65 21.20 -4.56 -12.32
N LEU A 66 21.11 -3.87 -13.47
CA LEU A 66 22.23 -3.10 -14.03
C LEU A 66 22.64 -1.96 -13.09
N GLN A 67 21.67 -1.22 -12.55
CA GLN A 67 21.94 -0.14 -11.58
C GLN A 67 22.58 -0.67 -10.27
N LEU A 68 22.11 -1.80 -9.74
CA LEU A 68 22.69 -2.46 -8.56
C LEU A 68 24.13 -2.94 -8.80
N GLN A 69 24.47 -3.30 -10.04
CA GLN A 69 25.84 -3.63 -10.46
C GLN A 69 26.70 -2.39 -10.74
N GLY A 70 26.16 -1.18 -10.51
CA GLY A 70 26.84 0.08 -10.80
C GLY A 70 26.96 0.40 -12.30
N ILE A 71 26.29 -0.39 -13.15
CA ILE A 71 26.24 -0.20 -14.60
C ILE A 71 25.14 0.81 -14.87
N ARG A 72 25.54 2.04 -15.16
CA ARG A 72 24.59 3.08 -15.58
C ARG A 72 23.98 2.67 -16.93
N PRO A 73 22.66 2.87 -17.14
CA PRO A 73 22.04 2.60 -18.43
C PRO A 73 22.81 3.35 -19.53
N ALA A 74 23.37 2.61 -20.51
CA ALA A 74 24.10 3.21 -21.62
C ALA A 74 23.16 4.02 -22.53
N ASP A 75 21.89 3.61 -22.59
CA ASP A 75 20.80 4.31 -23.24
C ASP A 75 19.69 4.53 -22.22
N ILE A 76 19.24 5.78 -22.09
CA ILE A 76 18.05 6.12 -21.33
C ILE A 76 16.86 5.52 -22.10
N LEU A 77 16.44 4.30 -21.75
CA LEU A 77 15.39 3.54 -22.45
C LEU A 77 14.03 4.27 -22.44
N THR A 78 13.82 5.17 -21.48
CA THR A 78 12.72 6.14 -21.49
C THR A 78 13.32 7.55 -21.46
N PRO A 79 13.47 8.23 -22.62
CA PRO A 79 13.84 9.64 -22.62
C PRO A 79 12.88 10.35 -21.67
N PRO A 80 13.37 11.16 -20.72
CA PRO A 80 12.49 11.86 -19.80
C PRO A 80 11.51 12.68 -20.64
N ALA A 81 10.21 12.55 -20.35
CA ALA A 81 9.14 13.23 -21.10
C ALA A 81 9.30 14.77 -21.11
N PHE A 82 10.21 15.27 -20.29
CA PHE A 82 10.60 16.65 -20.14
C PHE A 82 12.12 16.72 -20.07
N LYS A 83 12.70 17.68 -20.77
CA LYS A 83 14.12 18.01 -20.64
C LYS A 83 14.22 19.10 -19.61
N TYR A 84 14.92 18.83 -18.51
CA TYR A 84 15.30 19.88 -17.58
C TYR A 84 16.21 20.90 -18.29
N GLU A 85 15.93 22.17 -18.07
CA GLU A 85 16.82 23.26 -18.48
C GLU A 85 18.10 23.25 -17.65
N LEU A 86 19.15 23.90 -18.16
CA LEU A 86 20.49 23.86 -17.54
C LEU A 86 20.48 24.30 -16.07
N GLU A 87 19.63 25.28 -15.75
CA GLU A 87 19.45 25.81 -14.40
C GLU A 87 18.81 24.78 -13.45
N GLU A 88 17.80 24.04 -13.92
CA GLU A 88 17.11 23.01 -13.15
C GLU A 88 18.03 21.81 -12.87
N ARG A 89 18.91 21.46 -13.82
CA ARG A 89 19.93 20.43 -13.62
C ARG A 89 20.97 20.85 -12.59
N ALA A 90 21.37 22.12 -12.61
CA ALA A 90 22.29 22.66 -11.63
C ALA A 90 21.66 22.67 -10.22
N ALA A 91 20.37 22.98 -10.11
CA ALA A 91 19.62 22.92 -8.86
C ALA A 91 19.51 21.49 -8.32
N ALA A 92 19.13 20.52 -9.18
CA ALA A 92 19.04 19.12 -8.79
C ALA A 92 20.39 18.52 -8.36
N ALA A 93 21.46 18.82 -9.10
CA ALA A 93 22.81 18.39 -8.73
C ALA A 93 23.26 19.00 -7.39
N ARG A 94 22.97 20.28 -7.15
CA ARG A 94 23.27 20.93 -5.86
C ARG A 94 22.55 20.25 -4.71
N LEU A 95 21.28 19.88 -4.87
CA LEU A 95 20.51 19.16 -3.85
C LEU A 95 21.07 17.75 -3.60
N LEU A 96 21.43 17.02 -4.66
CA LEU A 96 21.92 15.64 -4.55
C LEU A 96 23.33 15.53 -3.92
N PHE A 97 24.18 16.53 -4.17
CA PHE A 97 25.57 16.57 -3.70
C PHE A 97 25.77 17.55 -2.54
N MET A 98 24.69 18.09 -1.97
CA MET A 98 24.78 18.86 -0.74
C MET A 98 25.10 17.90 0.41
N PRO A 99 26.16 18.13 1.19
CA PRO A 99 26.40 17.36 2.40
C PRO A 99 25.25 17.61 3.38
N LEU A 100 24.63 16.53 3.89
CA LEU A 100 23.57 16.58 4.89
C LEU A 100 24.07 17.07 6.27
N ASP A 101 25.38 17.30 6.41
CA ASP A 101 26.01 17.77 7.63
C ASP A 101 25.73 19.27 7.84
N GLY A 102 24.50 19.61 8.23
CA GLY A 102 24.16 20.95 8.70
C GLY A 102 22.71 21.42 8.56
N LEU A 103 21.77 20.58 8.09
CA LEU A 103 20.36 20.98 8.00
C LEU A 103 19.58 20.51 9.24
N ASP A 104 19.25 21.46 10.11
CA ASP A 104 18.21 21.29 11.13
C ASP A 104 16.84 21.19 10.44
N GLU A 105 15.96 20.31 10.93
CA GLU A 105 14.75 19.84 10.24
C GLU A 105 13.76 20.97 9.86
N ASP A 106 13.88 22.14 10.48
CA ASP A 106 12.96 23.28 10.32
C ASP A 106 13.14 24.11 9.04
N GLN A 107 14.17 23.87 8.20
CA GLN A 107 14.37 24.61 6.94
C GLN A 107 13.88 23.90 5.68
N ILE A 108 13.37 22.67 5.79
CA ILE A 108 13.01 21.84 4.62
C ILE A 108 11.58 22.13 4.12
N ILE A 109 10.75 22.86 4.89
CA ILE A 109 9.36 23.16 4.51
C ILE A 109 9.09 24.67 4.57
N GLN A 110 9.43 25.40 3.50
CA GLN A 110 8.72 26.59 3.02
C GLN A 110 8.75 26.67 1.51
#